data_AF-A0A7S1QAH0-F1
#
_entry.id   AF-A0A7S1QAH0-F1
#
_cell.length_a   1.000
_cell.length_b   1.000
_cell.length_c   1.000
_cell.angle_alpha   90.00
_cell.angle_beta   90.00
_cell.angle_gamma   90.00
#
_symmetry.space_group_name_H-M   'P 1'
#
loop_
_entity.id
_entity.type
_entity.pdbx_description
1 polymer ?
#
loop_
_entity_poly.entity_id
_entity_poly.type
_entity_poly.pdbx_seq_one_letter_code
_entity_poly.pdbx_strand_id
1 'polypeptide(L)'
;GEKIREPLPKAVGPKGEAPLPVALVFPGQGSQYVKMLAGVKELPAVKEMLEKATSILGWDVLELCEEGTEEKLGETKYCQPAMFVAGLAALEQLRQLDEEAVDRAVAMAGFSLGEYTALCASG
;
A
#
# COMPACT_ATOMS: atom_id res chain seq x y z
N GLY A 1 -12.09 -13.05 17.21
CA GLY A 1 -12.69 -11.84 17.81
C GLY A 1 -11.85 -10.66 17.40
N GLU A 2 -12.08 -10.15 16.20
CA GLU A 2 -11.37 -8.97 15.70
C GLU A 2 -11.87 -7.75 16.45
N LYS A 3 -10.96 -7.12 17.20
CA LYS A 3 -11.17 -5.74 17.66
C LYS A 3 -11.13 -4.87 16.41
N ILE A 4 -12.30 -4.41 15.98
CA ILE A 4 -12.44 -3.30 15.04
C ILE A 4 -11.61 -2.16 15.63
N ARG A 5 -10.50 -1.82 14.97
CA ARG A 5 -9.68 -0.66 15.37
C ARG A 5 -10.56 0.56 15.18
N GLU A 6 -10.69 1.36 16.24
CA GLU A 6 -11.41 2.62 16.16
C GLU A 6 -10.78 3.49 15.06
N PRO A 7 -11.60 4.22 14.29
CA PRO A 7 -11.08 5.14 13.28
C PRO A 7 -10.13 6.13 13.94
N LEU A 8 -9.05 6.48 13.23
CA LEU A 8 -8.10 7.45 13.73
C LEU A 8 -8.84 8.77 14.01
N PRO A 9 -8.50 9.49 15.09
CA PRO A 9 -9.09 10.79 15.35
C PRO A 9 -8.85 11.68 14.13
N LYS A 10 -9.91 12.35 13.64
CA LYS A 10 -9.79 13.34 12.56
C LYS A 10 -8.63 14.26 12.89
N ALA A 11 -7.77 14.54 11.90
CA ALA A 11 -6.62 15.41 12.10
C ALA A 11 -7.09 16.80 12.51
N VAL A 12 -7.11 17.08 13.81
CA VAL A 12 -7.35 18.41 14.35
C VAL A 12 -5.98 19.07 14.42
N GLY A 13 -5.72 20.05 13.54
CA GLY A 13 -4.59 20.95 13.72
C GLY A 13 -4.63 21.55 15.13
N PRO A 14 -3.49 21.93 15.74
CA PRO A 14 -3.49 22.50 17.09
C PRO A 14 -4.53 23.64 17.16
N LYS A 15 -5.53 23.48 18.05
CA LYS A 15 -6.66 24.39 18.33
C LYS A 15 -6.98 25.42 17.23
N GLY A 16 -7.78 25.03 16.24
CA GLY A 16 -8.40 25.96 15.28
C GLY A 16 -7.59 26.23 14.00
N GLU A 17 -6.44 25.57 13.83
CA GLU A 17 -5.66 25.63 12.59
C GLU A 17 -6.10 24.56 11.58
N ALA A 18 -5.97 24.90 10.29
CA ALA A 18 -6.22 23.98 9.20
C ALA A 18 -5.34 22.71 9.34
N PRO A 19 -5.85 21.53 9.01
CA PRO A 19 -5.09 20.29 9.14
C PRO A 19 -3.80 20.33 8.31
N LEU A 20 -2.73 19.74 8.85
CA LEU A 20 -1.40 19.78 8.24
C LEU A 20 -1.39 19.07 6.87
N PRO A 21 -0.59 19.55 5.90
CA PRO A 21 -0.41 18.88 4.63
C PRO A 21 0.23 17.51 4.83
N VAL A 22 -0.16 16.54 4.01
CA VAL A 22 0.38 15.18 4.02
C VAL A 22 1.31 14.99 2.82
N ALA A 23 2.41 14.28 3.03
CA ALA A 23 3.24 13.74 1.96
C ALA A 23 3.24 12.21 2.05
N LEU A 24 2.91 11.54 0.95
CA LEU A 24 2.93 10.07 0.88
C LEU A 24 4.26 9.62 0.28
N VAL A 25 4.95 8.71 0.96
CA VAL A 25 6.25 8.20 0.52
C VAL A 25 6.19 6.69 0.36
N PHE A 26 6.53 6.23 -0.83
CA PHE A 26 6.48 4.81 -1.20
C PHE A 26 7.89 4.21 -1.23
N PRO A 27 8.15 3.14 -0.44
CA PRO A 27 9.45 2.48 -0.45
C PRO A 27 9.68 1.69 -1.74
N GLY A 28 10.96 1.49 -2.08
CA GLY A 28 11.37 0.60 -3.16
C GLY A 28 11.64 -0.83 -2.69
N GLN A 29 12.27 -1.61 -3.57
CA GLN A 29 12.79 -2.95 -3.24
C GLN A 29 13.74 -2.90 -2.03
N GLY A 30 13.66 -3.92 -1.19
CA GLY A 30 14.34 -4.04 0.10
C GLY A 30 13.40 -3.96 1.31
N SER A 31 12.16 -3.50 1.13
CA SER A 31 11.14 -3.41 2.19
C SER A 31 10.12 -4.55 2.16
N GLN A 32 10.23 -5.49 1.22
CA GLN A 32 9.36 -6.65 1.11
C GLN A 32 9.59 -7.65 2.24
N TYR A 33 8.51 -8.29 2.69
CA TYR A 33 8.56 -9.38 3.65
C TYR A 33 7.37 -10.32 3.47
N VAL A 34 7.52 -11.57 3.87
CA VAL A 34 6.43 -12.57 3.83
C VAL A 34 5.32 -12.15 4.79
N LYS A 35 4.06 -12.25 4.35
CA LYS A 35 2.82 -11.75 4.98
C LYS A 35 2.65 -10.23 4.97
N MET A 36 3.36 -9.48 4.13
CA MET A 36 3.18 -8.03 4.03
C MET A 36 1.78 -7.57 3.60
N LEU A 37 0.96 -8.46 3.02
CA LEU A 37 -0.41 -8.19 2.60
C LEU A 37 -1.48 -8.69 3.58
N ALA A 38 -1.11 -9.41 4.64
CA ALA A 38 -2.07 -10.14 5.49
C ALA A 38 -3.13 -9.23 6.13
N GLY A 39 -2.78 -7.98 6.44
CA GLY A 39 -3.71 -7.01 7.05
C GLY A 39 -4.62 -6.28 6.07
N VAL A 40 -4.37 -6.40 4.75
CA VAL A 40 -5.07 -5.62 3.71
C VAL A 40 -5.69 -6.49 2.61
N LYS A 41 -5.32 -7.77 2.52
CA LYS A 41 -5.79 -8.69 1.46
C LYS A 41 -7.30 -8.89 1.42
N GLU A 42 -7.99 -8.64 2.53
CA GLU A 42 -9.46 -8.78 2.59
C GLU A 42 -10.22 -7.55 2.10
N LEU A 43 -9.54 -6.40 1.89
CA LEU A 43 -10.18 -5.19 1.39
C LEU A 43 -10.66 -5.40 -0.06
N PRO A 44 -11.91 -5.04 -0.41
CA PRO A 44 -12.43 -5.25 -1.76
C PRO A 44 -11.56 -4.66 -2.87
N ALA A 45 -11.06 -3.43 -2.69
CA ALA A 45 -10.16 -2.78 -3.65
C ALA A 45 -8.82 -3.52 -3.82
N VAL A 46 -8.31 -4.13 -2.73
CA VAL A 46 -7.06 -4.91 -2.76
C VAL A 46 -7.28 -6.25 -3.44
N LYS A 47 -8.43 -6.92 -3.23
CA LYS A 47 -8.79 -8.15 -3.96
C LYS A 47 -8.82 -7.93 -5.45
N GLU A 48 -9.53 -6.89 -5.92
CA GLU A 48 -9.59 -6.54 -7.34
C GLU A 48 -8.19 -6.25 -7.92
N MET A 49 -7.35 -5.54 -7.15
CA MET A 49 -5.97 -5.25 -7.55
C MET A 49 -5.12 -6.52 -7.68
N LEU A 50 -5.24 -7.46 -6.75
CA LEU A 50 -4.51 -8.73 -6.76
C LEU A 50 -4.98 -9.65 -7.91
N GLU A 51 -6.28 -9.72 -8.16
CA GLU A 51 -6.85 -10.44 -9.30
C GLU A 51 -6.34 -9.87 -10.63
N LYS A 52 -6.39 -8.54 -10.77
CA LYS A 52 -5.86 -7.84 -11.94
C LYS A 52 -4.36 -8.08 -12.12
N ALA A 53 -3.57 -7.97 -11.05
CA ALA A 53 -2.14 -8.23 -11.09
C ALA A 53 -1.85 -9.65 -11.55
N THR A 54 -2.56 -10.65 -11.00
CA THR A 54 -2.42 -12.05 -11.37
C THR A 54 -2.71 -12.27 -12.86
N SER A 55 -3.77 -11.66 -13.38
CA SER A 55 -4.13 -11.75 -14.81
C SER A 55 -3.06 -11.19 -15.76
N ILE A 56 -2.35 -10.14 -15.34
CA ILE A 56 -1.31 -9.46 -16.14
C ILE A 56 0.02 -10.21 -16.03
N LEU A 57 0.39 -10.63 -14.82
CA LEU A 57 1.69 -11.20 -14.50
C LEU A 57 1.78 -12.69 -14.80
N GLY A 58 0.65 -13.40 -14.81
CA GLY A 58 0.58 -14.85 -15.02
C GLY A 58 0.99 -15.69 -13.81
N TRP A 59 1.06 -15.09 -12.62
CA TRP A 59 1.33 -15.74 -11.34
C TRP A 59 0.62 -14.99 -10.20
N ASP A 60 0.29 -15.70 -9.12
CA ASP A 60 -0.44 -15.14 -7.99
C ASP A 60 0.48 -14.34 -7.06
N VAL A 61 0.25 -13.02 -7.01
CA VAL A 61 1.02 -12.11 -6.17
C VAL A 61 0.75 -12.36 -4.68
N LEU A 62 -0.49 -12.66 -4.32
CA LEU A 62 -0.87 -12.92 -2.93
C LEU A 62 -0.26 -14.22 -2.43
N GLU A 63 -0.32 -15.29 -3.22
CA GLU A 63 0.29 -16.58 -2.88
C GLU A 63 1.78 -16.41 -2.59
N LEU A 64 2.50 -15.71 -3.47
CA LEU A 64 3.93 -15.43 -3.25
C LEU A 64 4.15 -14.62 -1.97
N CYS A 65 3.35 -13.59 -1.72
CA CYS A 65 3.51 -12.74 -0.55
C CYS A 65 3.13 -13.44 0.76
N GLU A 66 2.20 -14.39 0.77
CA GLU A 66 1.73 -15.07 1.99
C GLU A 66 2.51 -16.35 2.31
N GLU A 67 2.84 -17.13 1.28
CA GLU A 67 3.34 -18.51 1.40
C GLU A 67 4.73 -18.71 0.77
N GLY A 68 5.19 -17.76 -0.05
CA GLY A 68 6.51 -17.82 -0.67
C GLY A 68 7.68 -17.72 0.31
N THR A 69 8.87 -18.09 -0.15
CA THR A 69 10.11 -17.90 0.62
C THR A 69 10.61 -16.46 0.48
N GLU A 70 11.35 -15.97 1.48
CA GLU A 70 12.00 -14.65 1.42
C GLU A 70 12.94 -14.54 0.21
N GLU A 71 13.67 -15.61 -0.11
CA GLU A 71 14.54 -15.67 -1.28
C GLU A 71 13.74 -15.47 -2.58
N LYS A 72 12.62 -16.19 -2.73
CA LYS A 72 11.77 -16.11 -3.92
C LYS A 72 11.13 -14.73 -4.07
N LEU A 73 10.62 -14.19 -2.96
CA LEU A 73 10.04 -12.85 -2.91
C LEU A 73 11.11 -11.77 -3.18
N GLY A 74 12.37 -12.01 -2.81
CA GLY A 74 13.50 -11.12 -3.02
C GLY A 74 14.04 -11.09 -4.46
N GLU A 75 13.72 -12.08 -5.30
CA GLU A 75 14.06 -12.04 -6.72
C GLU A 75 13.39 -10.82 -7.38
N THR A 76 14.19 -9.93 -7.99
CA THR A 76 13.73 -8.64 -8.55
C THR A 76 12.46 -8.74 -9.41
N LYS A 77 12.36 -9.78 -10.26
CA LYS A 77 11.19 -9.99 -11.14
C LYS A 77 9.87 -10.21 -10.40
N TYR A 78 9.91 -10.69 -9.15
CA TYR A 78 8.73 -10.85 -8.31
C TYR A 78 8.63 -9.74 -7.27
N CYS A 79 9.76 -9.37 -6.68
CA CYS A 79 9.82 -8.32 -5.67
C CYS A 79 9.22 -7.01 -6.17
N GLN A 80 9.55 -6.61 -7.40
CA GLN A 80 9.10 -5.31 -7.89
C GLN A 80 7.58 -5.25 -8.12
N PRO A 81 6.96 -6.19 -8.84
CA PRO A 81 5.50 -6.23 -8.94
C PRO A 81 4.81 -6.34 -7.56
N ALA A 82 5.33 -7.17 -6.66
CA ALA A 82 4.77 -7.35 -5.32
C ALA A 82 4.82 -6.06 -4.49
N MET A 83 5.95 -5.34 -4.50
CA MET A 83 6.11 -4.05 -3.81
C MET A 83 5.22 -2.96 -4.39
N PHE A 84 5.03 -2.93 -5.71
CA PHE A 84 4.12 -1.99 -6.36
C PHE A 84 2.68 -2.21 -5.88
N VAL A 85 2.19 -3.45 -5.93
CA VAL A 85 0.84 -3.81 -5.47
C VAL A 85 0.69 -3.54 -3.97
N ALA A 86 1.68 -3.90 -3.14
CA ALA A 86 1.64 -3.65 -1.70
C ALA A 86 1.59 -2.16 -1.36
N GLY A 87 2.31 -1.31 -2.10
CA GLY A 87 2.25 0.14 -1.90
C GLY A 87 0.87 0.73 -2.20
N LEU A 88 0.22 0.29 -3.28
CA LEU A 88 -1.16 0.71 -3.58
C LEU A 88 -2.16 0.12 -2.59
N ALA A 89 -1.98 -1.12 -2.13
CA ALA A 89 -2.82 -1.71 -1.09
C ALA A 89 -2.70 -0.96 0.25
N ALA A 90 -1.52 -0.47 0.60
CA ALA A 90 -1.30 0.39 1.76
C ALA A 90 -2.02 1.74 1.62
N LEU A 91 -2.07 2.32 0.42
CA LEU A 91 -2.86 3.52 0.15
C LEU A 91 -4.36 3.27 0.33
N GLU A 92 -4.89 2.15 -0.16
CA GLU A 92 -6.29 1.78 0.08
C GLU A 92 -6.61 1.60 1.57
N GLN A 93 -5.69 0.97 2.31
CA GLN A 93 -5.83 0.84 3.76
C GLN A 93 -5.82 2.20 4.45
N LEU A 94 -4.94 3.12 4.04
CA LEU A 94 -4.91 4.48 4.57
C LEU A 94 -6.24 5.20 4.27
N ARG A 95 -6.77 5.09 3.06
CA ARG A 95 -8.05 5.70 2.69
C ARG A 95 -9.21 5.20 3.55
N GLN A 96 -9.23 3.92 3.92
CA GLN A 96 -10.24 3.39 4.85
C GLN A 96 -10.09 3.87 6.29
N LEU A 97 -8.86 4.17 6.73
CA LEU A 97 -8.58 4.60 8.10
C LEU A 97 -8.72 6.12 8.28
N ASP A 98 -8.29 6.89 7.28
CA ASP A 98 -8.27 8.36 7.27
C ASP A 98 -8.30 8.86 5.81
N GLU A 99 -9.49 8.91 5.22
CA GLU A 99 -9.73 9.45 3.88
C GLU A 99 -9.23 10.90 3.76
N GLU A 100 -9.42 11.72 4.80
CA GLU A 100 -8.98 13.11 4.78
C GLU A 100 -7.45 13.24 4.71
N ALA A 101 -6.68 12.29 5.26
CA ALA A 101 -5.23 12.28 5.10
C ALA A 101 -4.79 12.01 3.65
N VAL A 102 -5.53 11.17 2.93
CA VAL A 102 -5.30 10.92 1.50
C VAL A 102 -5.65 12.15 0.68
N ASP A 103 -6.80 12.79 0.96
CA ASP A 103 -7.25 13.99 0.25
C ASP A 103 -6.34 15.20 0.48
N ARG A 104 -5.70 15.28 1.65
CA ARG A 104 -4.70 16.32 1.98
C ARG A 104 -3.29 15.98 1.50
N ALA A 105 -3.08 14.89 0.77
CA ALA A 105 -1.77 14.57 0.21
C ALA A 105 -1.41 15.62 -0.86
N VAL A 106 -0.48 16.51 -0.54
CA VAL A 106 0.00 17.57 -1.46
C VAL A 106 1.23 17.15 -2.26
N ALA A 107 1.85 16.03 -1.87
CA ALA A 107 3.01 15.48 -2.53
C ALA A 107 3.01 13.95 -2.40
N MET A 108 3.45 13.27 -3.46
CA MET A 108 3.76 11.85 -3.44
C MET A 108 5.17 11.66 -3.97
N ALA A 109 5.95 10.83 -3.31
CA ALA A 109 7.32 10.52 -3.71
C ALA A 109 7.58 9.03 -3.51
N GLY A 110 8.57 8.50 -4.20
CA GLY A 110 9.01 7.14 -3.94
C GLY A 110 10.47 6.92 -4.29
N PHE A 111 11.03 5.88 -3.71
CA PHE A 111 12.43 5.53 -3.91
C PHE A 111 12.56 4.40 -4.91
N SER A 112 13.30 4.63 -6.01
CA SER A 112 13.50 3.63 -7.08
C SER A 112 12.15 3.14 -7.61
N LEU A 113 11.83 1.84 -7.49
CA LEU A 113 10.52 1.32 -7.85
C LEU A 113 9.34 2.08 -7.19
N GLY A 114 9.50 2.55 -5.96
CA GLY A 114 8.46 3.30 -5.27
C GLY A 114 8.02 4.55 -6.02
N GLU A 115 8.87 5.12 -6.89
CA GLU A 115 8.52 6.25 -7.75
C GLU A 115 7.36 5.90 -8.71
N TYR A 116 7.32 4.67 -9.23
CA TYR A 116 6.19 4.20 -10.05
C TYR A 116 4.91 4.09 -9.23
N THR A 117 5.01 3.62 -7.98
CA THR A 117 3.87 3.58 -7.06
C THR A 117 3.38 4.98 -6.76
N ALA A 118 4.28 5.93 -6.48
CA ALA A 118 3.95 7.33 -6.24
C ALA A 118 3.28 7.99 -7.44
N LEU A 119 3.81 7.74 -8.65
CA LEU A 119 3.24 8.25 -9.90
C LEU A 119 1.81 7.72 -10.10
N CYS A 120 1.62 6.40 -9.99
CA CYS A 120 0.31 5.76 -10.12
C CYS A 120 -0.70 6.27 -9.06
N ALA A 121 -0.24 6.44 -7.82
CA ALA A 121 -1.07 6.95 -6.74
C ALA A 121 -1.50 8.42 -6.92
N SER A 122 -0.73 9.20 -7.68
CA SER A 122 -0.97 10.63 -7.88
C SER A 122 -1.97 10.98 -9.01
N GLY A 123 -2.40 10.01 -9.83
CA GLY A 123 -3.34 10.19 -10.93
C GLY A 123 -2.70 10.09 -12.30
#